data_AF-A0A959FRZ0-F1
#
_entry.id   AF-A0A959FRZ0-F1
#
_cell.length_a   1.000
_cell.length_b   1.000
_cell.length_c   1.000
_cell.angle_alpha   90.00
_cell.angle_beta   90.00
_cell.angle_gamma   90.00
#
_symmetry.space_group_name_H-M   'P 1'
#
loop_
_entity.id
_entity.type
_entity.pdbx_description
1 polymer ?
#
loop_
_entity_poly.entity_id
_entity_poly.type
_entity_poly.pdbx_seq_one_letter_code
_entity_poly.pdbx_strand_id
1 'polypeptide(L)' 'MSATETLKYKVKDINLADWGRKEIELAEAEMPGLMALREEYGSQKPLKGARIAGCLHMTIQT' A
#
# COMPACT_ATOMS: atom_id res chain seq x y z
N MET A 1 -8.21 -6.74 -25.12
CA MET A 1 -8.73 -6.74 -23.73
C MET A 1 -7.74 -7.52 -22.89
N SER A 2 -6.93 -6.84 -22.08
CA SER A 2 -5.91 -7.50 -21.25
C SER A 2 -6.57 -8.10 -20.02
N ALA A 3 -6.41 -9.40 -19.80
CA ALA A 3 -6.90 -10.07 -18.61
C ALA A 3 -6.17 -9.50 -17.37
N THR A 4 -6.91 -8.97 -16.42
CA THR A 4 -6.35 -8.45 -15.16
C THR A 4 -5.97 -9.64 -14.28
N GLU A 5 -4.67 -9.97 -14.18
CA GLU A 5 -4.20 -10.96 -13.20
C GLU A 5 -4.55 -10.48 -11.79
N THR A 6 -5.45 -11.21 -11.12
CA THR A 6 -5.86 -10.90 -9.76
C THR A 6 -4.96 -11.68 -8.80
N LEU A 7 -4.23 -10.97 -7.95
CA LEU A 7 -3.47 -11.60 -6.86
C LEU A 7 -4.44 -12.26 -5.86
N LYS A 8 -4.03 -13.38 -5.27
CA LYS A 8 -4.83 -14.06 -4.25
C LYS A 8 -4.86 -13.21 -2.97
N TYR A 9 -6.06 -12.96 -2.45
CA TYR A 9 -6.27 -12.30 -1.16
C TYR A 9 -7.45 -12.93 -0.41
N LYS A 10 -7.52 -12.71 0.91
CA LYS A 10 -8.65 -13.07 1.75
C LYS A 10 -8.91 -11.94 2.75
N VAL A 11 -9.96 -11.17 2.51
CA VAL A 11 -10.39 -10.04 3.35
C VAL A 11 -11.85 -10.23 3.74
N LYS A 12 -12.32 -9.49 4.74
CA LYS A 12 -13.70 -9.60 5.24
C LYS A 12 -14.73 -9.11 4.22
N ASP A 13 -14.51 -7.93 3.64
CA ASP A 13 -15.42 -7.31 2.65
C ASP A 13 -14.62 -6.38 1.72
N ILE A 14 -14.65 -6.65 0.42
CA ILE A 14 -13.92 -5.87 -0.60
C ILE A 14 -14.63 -4.55 -0.94
N ASN A 15 -15.93 -4.44 -0.64
CA ASN A 15 -16.71 -3.23 -0.96
C ASN A 15 -16.31 -2.02 -0.09
N LEU A 16 -15.52 -2.24 0.96
CA LEU A 16 -14.96 -1.18 1.80
C LEU A 16 -13.70 -0.53 1.20
N ALA A 17 -13.21 -0.99 0.04
CA ALA A 17 -11.96 -0.49 -0.56
C ALA A 17 -11.97 1.01 -0.83
N ASP A 18 -13.09 1.57 -1.31
CA ASP A 18 -13.21 3.00 -1.61
C ASP A 18 -13.11 3.85 -0.34
N TRP A 19 -13.72 3.41 0.74
CA TRP A 19 -13.62 4.09 2.02
C TRP A 19 -12.21 3.95 2.62
N GLY A 20 -11.65 2.74 2.58
CA GLY A 20 -10.27 2.50 3.03
C GLY A 20 -9.25 3.35 2.27
N ARG A 21 -9.45 3.58 0.97
CA ARG A 21 -8.58 4.46 0.18
C ARG A 21 -8.60 5.91 0.67
N LYS A 22 -9.79 6.44 1.00
CA LYS A 22 -9.93 7.80 1.55
C LYS A 22 -9.21 7.95 2.88
N GLU A 23 -9.32 6.96 3.75
CA GLU A 23 -8.61 6.96 5.04
C GLU A 23 -7.09 6.89 4.86
N ILE A 24 -6.59 6.12 3.88
CA ILE A 24 -5.16 6.08 3.53
C ILE A 24 -4.68 7.45 3.04
N GLU A 25 -5.43 8.11 2.17
CA GLU A 25 -5.07 9.46 1.67
C GLU A 25 -4.96 10.49 2.81
N LEU A 26 -5.84 10.41 3.80
CA LEU A 26 -5.76 11.24 5.01
C LEU A 26 -4.52 10.87 5.85
N ALA A 27 -4.23 9.59 6.03
CA ALA A 27 -3.08 9.14 6.80
C ALA A 27 -1.73 9.52 6.17
N GLU A 28 -1.64 9.60 4.84
CA GLU A 28 -0.41 10.04 4.16
C GLU A 28 0.00 11.47 4.56
N ALA A 29 -0.96 12.37 4.79
CA ALA A 29 -0.70 13.73 5.28
C ALA A 29 -0.09 13.74 6.70
N GLU A 30 -0.45 12.75 7.53
CA GLU A 30 0.05 12.58 8.91
C GLU A 30 1.33 11.74 8.98
N MET A 31 1.82 11.22 7.85
CA MET A 31 3.02 10.37 7.77
C MET A 31 4.11 10.99 6.88
N PRO A 32 4.56 12.23 7.14
CA PRO A 32 5.46 12.96 6.26
C PRO A 32 6.81 12.26 6.04
N GLY A 33 7.30 11.53 7.05
CA GLY A 33 8.53 10.75 6.93
C GLY A 33 8.45 9.62 5.89
N LEU A 34 7.33 8.90 5.83
CA LEU A 34 7.14 7.85 4.82
C LEU A 34 6.98 8.44 3.42
N MET A 35 6.30 9.58 3.31
CA MET A 35 6.12 10.26 2.03
C MET A 35 7.44 10.81 1.49
N ALA A 36 8.28 11.40 2.34
CA ALA A 36 9.62 11.83 1.97
C ALA A 36 10.49 10.65 1.47
N LEU A 37 10.46 9.50 2.16
CA LEU A 37 11.20 8.30 1.72
C LEU A 37 10.74 7.79 0.36
N ARG A 38 9.42 7.83 0.09
CA ARG A 38 8.88 7.45 -1.23
C ARG A 38 9.37 8.37 -2.34
N GLU A 39 9.42 9.69 -2.08
CA GLU A 39 9.91 10.68 -3.04
C GLU A 39 11.41 10.49 -3.32
N GLU A 40 12.23 10.37 -2.28
CA GLU A 40 13.69 10.26 -2.39
C GLU A 40 14.16 8.99 -3.10
N TYR A 41 13.55 7.84 -2.78
CA TYR A 41 14.00 6.52 -3.26
C TYR A 41 13.15 5.92 -4.38
N GLY A 42 12.02 6.54 -4.74
CA GLY A 42 11.08 6.01 -5.74
C GLY A 42 11.71 5.76 -7.11
N SER A 43 12.61 6.65 -7.56
CA SER A 43 13.34 6.51 -8.83
C SER A 43 14.44 5.45 -8.76
N GLN A 44 15.09 5.31 -7.61
CA GLN A 44 16.20 4.38 -7.37
C GLN A 44 15.71 2.91 -7.27
N LYS A 45 14.45 2.71 -6.85
CA LYS A 45 13.83 1.39 -6.66
C LYS A 45 14.72 0.43 -5.86
N PRO A 46 15.17 0.80 -4.64
CA PRO A 46 16.15 0.02 -3.87
C PRO A 46 15.68 -1.39 -3.50
N LEU A 47 14.37 -1.63 -3.48
CA LEU A 47 13.77 -2.93 -3.17
C LEU A 47 13.44 -3.79 -4.42
N LYS A 48 13.93 -3.41 -5.61
CA LYS A 48 13.63 -4.13 -6.85
C LYS A 48 14.10 -5.60 -6.75
N GLY A 49 13.15 -6.52 -6.90
CA GLY A 49 13.39 -7.97 -6.84
C GLY A 49 13.31 -8.58 -5.44
N ALA A 50 13.15 -7.77 -4.39
CA ALA A 50 12.94 -8.27 -3.03
C ALA A 50 11.57 -8.97 -2.91
N ARG A 51 11.52 -10.04 -2.11
CA ARG A 51 10.26 -10.68 -1.68
C ARG A 51 10.06 -10.38 -0.21
N ILE A 52 9.03 -9.60 0.10
CA ILE A 52 8.77 -9.07 1.45
C ILE A 52 7.51 -9.72 2.00
N ALA A 53 7.57 -10.23 3.23
CA ALA A 53 6.42 -10.71 3.98
C ALA A 53 6.24 -9.84 5.23
N GLY A 54 4.99 -9.44 5.52
CA GLY A 54 4.65 -8.63 6.69
C GLY A 54 3.68 -9.38 7.61
N CYS A 55 3.92 -9.31 8.91
CA CYS A 55 3.01 -9.75 9.97
C CYS A 55 2.87 -8.63 10.99
N LEU A 56 2.25 -7.54 10.54
CA LEU A 56 1.97 -6.35 11.33
C LEU A 56 0.45 -6.22 11.50
N HIS A 57 0.03 -5.31 12.37
CA HIS A 57 -1.39 -4.96 12.42
C HIS A 57 -1.80 -4.29 11.09
N MET A 58 -2.75 -4.88 10.37
CA MET A 58 -3.24 -4.36 9.09
C MET A 58 -4.21 -3.18 9.32
N THR A 59 -3.66 -2.04 9.75
CA THR A 59 -4.38 -0.78 9.97
C THR A 59 -4.25 0.15 8.76
N ILE A 60 -4.84 1.35 8.82
CA ILE A 60 -4.75 2.36 7.75
C ILE A 60 -3.30 2.79 7.46
N GLN A 61 -2.44 2.76 8.47
CA GLN A 61 -1.04 3.20 8.38
C GLN A 61 -0.08 2.17 7.75
N THR A 62 -0.49 0.90 7.65
CA THR A 62 0.36 -0.21 7.15
C THR A 62 0.12 -0.45 5.67
#